data_AF-A0A5D4R5R2-F1
#
_entry.id   AF-A0A5D4R5R2-F1
#
_cell.length_a   1.000
_cell.length_b   1.000
_cell.length_c   1.000
_cell.angle_alpha   90.00
_cell.angle_beta   90.00
_cell.angle_gamma   90.00
#
_symmetry.space_group_name_H-M   'P 1'
#
loop_
_entity.id
_entity.type
_entity.pdbx_description
1 polymer ?
#
loop_
_entity_poly.entity_id
_entity_poly.type
_entity_poly.pdbx_seq_one_letter_code
_entity_poly.pdbx_strand_id
1 'polypeptide(L)'
;MKHFTYEEWKRYANNELAEAEREVYEDHLYSCDECLDVYLEAVAVIELPQMESGSGFTDLVMAQIQAEAIEPAQPRIHEEKKRRPFYQSPLFHYSLAAAMTILLMTTGVFQSITQYAGAVQDPDFQEKKTSVTEGLVDKTFAWMDTIEKKNKEANK
;
A
#
# COMPACT_ATOMS: atom_id res chain seq x y z
N MET A 1 -18.32 14.90 3.65
CA MET A 1 -17.75 14.65 4.99
C MET A 1 -17.87 15.93 5.81
N LYS A 2 -17.79 15.89 7.14
CA LYS A 2 -17.88 17.09 7.96
C LYS A 2 -16.51 17.79 7.96
N HIS A 3 -16.46 19.05 7.54
CA HIS A 3 -15.25 19.87 7.62
C HIS A 3 -15.26 20.62 8.95
N PHE A 4 -14.09 20.85 9.52
CA PHE A 4 -13.94 21.62 10.76
C PHE A 4 -13.68 23.08 10.44
N THR A 5 -14.26 23.95 11.25
CA THR A 5 -14.13 25.39 11.11
C THR A 5 -12.78 25.89 11.61
N TYR A 6 -12.40 27.10 11.21
CA TYR A 6 -11.18 27.76 11.68
C TYR A 6 -11.08 27.83 13.22
N GLU A 7 -12.17 28.15 13.91
CA GLU A 7 -12.19 28.21 15.37
C GLU A 7 -12.01 26.83 16.02
N GLU A 8 -12.53 25.77 15.40
CA GLU A 8 -12.30 24.39 15.85
C GLU A 8 -10.83 23.98 15.68
N TRP A 9 -10.20 24.34 14.56
CA TRP A 9 -8.76 24.13 14.34
C TRP A 9 -7.88 24.95 15.27
N LYS A 10 -8.30 26.17 15.61
CA LYS A 10 -7.60 27.03 16.58
C LYS A 10 -7.63 26.41 17.98
N ARG A 11 -8.76 25.84 18.41
CA ARG A 11 -8.87 25.10 19.67
C ARG A 11 -7.99 23.84 19.67
N TYR A 12 -7.98 23.10 18.56
CA TYR A 12 -7.05 21.97 18.38
C TYR A 12 -5.60 22.41 18.53
N ALA A 13 -5.20 23.46 17.82
CA ALA A 13 -3.81 23.92 17.78
C ALA A 13 -3.34 24.56 19.10
N ASN A 14 -4.25 25.13 19.90
CA ASN A 14 -3.99 25.55 21.28
C ASN A 14 -4.05 24.39 22.31
N ASN A 15 -4.20 23.15 21.84
CA ASN A 15 -4.30 21.94 22.67
C ASN A 15 -5.46 21.98 23.70
N GLU A 16 -6.60 22.53 23.29
CA GLU A 16 -7.82 22.67 24.13
C GLU A 16 -8.83 21.51 23.92
N LEU A 17 -8.49 20.53 23.08
CA LEU A 17 -9.32 19.36 22.81
C LEU A 17 -8.88 18.16 23.65
N ALA A 18 -9.83 17.29 23.98
CA ALA A 18 -9.53 16.01 24.61
C ALA A 18 -8.77 15.09 23.64
N GLU A 19 -7.94 14.19 24.16
CA GLU A 19 -7.08 13.29 23.35
C GLU A 19 -7.88 12.47 22.32
N ALA A 20 -9.01 11.89 22.73
CA ALA A 20 -9.88 11.13 21.83
C ALA A 20 -10.52 11.99 20.73
N GLU A 21 -10.75 13.29 20.98
CA GLU A 21 -11.26 14.21 19.96
C GLU A 21 -10.15 14.65 19.01
N ARG A 22 -8.92 14.81 19.51
CA ARG A 22 -7.76 15.15 18.68
C ARG A 22 -7.46 14.11 17.62
N GLU A 23 -7.56 12.82 17.96
CA GLU A 23 -7.33 11.73 17.00
C GLU A 23 -8.24 11.88 15.77
N VAL A 24 -9.50 12.27 15.97
CA VAL A 24 -10.45 12.51 14.86
C VAL A 24 -10.02 13.67 13.96
N TYR A 25 -9.44 14.72 14.55
CA TYR A 25 -8.94 15.87 13.81
C TYR A 25 -7.67 15.50 13.03
N GLU A 26 -6.73 14.82 13.68
CA GLU A 26 -5.48 14.32 13.10
C GLU A 26 -5.77 13.37 11.92
N ASP A 27 -6.69 12.42 12.11
CA ASP A 27 -7.13 11.48 11.07
C ASP A 27 -7.74 12.20 9.86
N HIS A 28 -8.49 13.27 10.09
CA HIS A 28 -9.13 14.03 9.03
C HIS A 28 -8.11 14.75 8.12
N LEU A 29 -7.00 15.25 8.70
CA LEU A 29 -5.94 15.94 7.96
C LEU A 29 -5.23 15.04 6.94
N TYR A 30 -5.24 13.71 7.10
CA TYR A 30 -4.64 12.80 6.12
C TYR A 30 -5.41 12.72 4.80
N SER A 31 -6.66 13.19 4.75
CA SER A 31 -7.54 12.96 3.60
C SER A 31 -8.29 14.20 3.09
N CYS A 32 -8.11 15.36 3.74
CA CYS A 32 -8.85 16.58 3.42
C CYS A 32 -7.93 17.80 3.31
N ASP A 33 -7.56 18.14 2.07
CA ASP A 33 -6.69 19.28 1.77
C ASP A 33 -7.30 20.63 2.21
N GLU A 34 -8.62 20.80 2.10
CA GLU A 34 -9.30 22.03 2.54
C GLU A 34 -9.15 22.25 4.04
N CYS A 35 -9.26 21.19 4.84
CA CYS A 35 -9.06 21.29 6.28
C CYS A 35 -7.59 21.48 6.66
N LEU A 36 -6.65 20.97 5.85
CA LEU A 36 -5.23 21.23 6.03
C LEU A 36 -4.91 22.72 5.84
N ASP A 37 -5.48 23.36 4.82
CA ASP A 37 -5.28 24.80 4.58
C ASP A 37 -5.78 25.64 5.76
N VAL A 38 -6.98 25.35 6.27
CA VAL A 38 -7.56 26.06 7.42
C VAL A 38 -6.75 25.81 8.70
N TYR A 39 -6.26 24.59 8.90
CA TYR A 39 -5.38 24.26 10.03
C TYR A 39 -4.06 25.04 9.97
N LEU A 40 -3.43 25.13 8.80
CA LEU A 40 -2.18 25.90 8.62
C LEU A 40 -2.39 27.39 8.92
N GLU A 41 -3.53 27.96 8.51
CA GLU A 41 -3.90 29.33 8.87
C GLU A 41 -4.05 29.48 10.39
N ALA A 42 -4.73 28.53 11.06
CA ALA A 42 -4.95 28.58 12.49
C ALA A 42 -3.64 28.51 13.30
N VAL A 43 -2.68 27.67 12.88
CA VAL A 43 -1.37 27.53 13.55
C VAL A 43 -0.49 28.76 13.35
N ALA A 44 -0.58 29.44 12.21
CA ALA A 44 0.28 30.58 11.88
C ALA A 44 0.13 31.78 12.83
N VAL A 45 -1.01 31.87 13.53
CA VAL A 45 -1.35 32.99 14.42
C VAL A 45 -1.07 32.66 15.90
N ILE A 46 -0.60 31.45 16.20
CA ILE A 46 -0.35 31.03 17.58
C ILE A 46 0.92 31.68 18.11
N GLU A 47 0.81 32.31 19.27
CA GLU A 47 1.96 32.88 19.98
C GLU A 47 2.80 31.75 20.58
N LEU A 48 4.00 31.57 20.04
CA LEU A 48 4.95 30.60 20.57
C LEU A 48 5.60 31.13 21.85
N PRO A 49 5.76 30.29 22.89
CA PRO A 49 6.51 30.65 24.09
C PRO A 49 7.91 31.12 23.72
N GLN A 50 8.31 32.27 24.25
CA GLN A 50 9.68 32.75 24.10
C GLN A 50 10.60 31.88 24.97
N MET A 51 11.62 31.27 24.37
CA MET A 51 12.61 30.52 25.13
C MET A 51 13.53 31.48 25.89
N GLU A 52 13.59 31.36 27.20
CA GLU A 52 14.41 32.25 28.04
C GLU A 52 15.93 31.95 27.99
N SER A 53 16.37 30.80 27.46
CA SER A 53 17.76 30.34 27.56
C SER A 53 18.47 30.16 26.20
N GLY A 54 19.04 31.26 25.69
CA GLY A 54 19.75 31.29 24.41
C GLY A 54 21.16 30.68 24.39
N SER A 55 21.72 30.25 25.53
CA SER A 55 23.06 29.64 25.58
C SER A 55 23.05 28.35 26.39
N GLY A 56 23.40 27.23 25.76
CA GLY A 56 23.55 25.92 26.40
C GLY A 56 22.35 24.99 26.27
N PHE A 57 21.17 25.45 25.81
CA PHE A 57 20.04 24.54 25.54
C PHE A 57 20.42 23.44 24.54
N THR A 58 21.06 23.82 23.44
CA THR A 58 21.56 22.87 22.43
C THR A 58 22.55 21.88 23.06
N ASP A 59 23.46 22.35 23.91
CA ASP A 59 24.46 21.48 24.56
C ASP A 59 23.79 20.48 25.51
N LEU A 60 22.77 20.92 26.27
CA LEU A 60 21.97 20.07 27.15
C LEU A 60 21.19 19.01 26.36
N VAL A 61 20.55 19.40 25.25
CA VAL A 61 19.83 18.48 24.37
C VAL A 61 20.80 17.45 23.76
N MET A 62 21.94 17.90 23.24
CA MET A 62 22.94 16.99 22.68
C MET A 62 23.55 16.06 23.72
N ALA A 63 23.75 16.53 24.96
CA ALA A 63 24.19 15.70 26.07
C ALA A 63 23.15 14.64 26.44
N GLN A 64 21.85 14.98 26.44
CA GLN A 64 20.79 14.03 26.73
C GLN A 64 20.61 12.97 25.63
N ILE A 65 20.67 13.37 24.35
CA ILE A 65 20.64 12.42 23.23
C ILE A 65 21.83 11.44 23.30
N GLN A 66 23.02 11.94 23.67
CA GLN A 66 24.20 11.09 23.87
C GLN A 66 24.07 10.20 25.11
N ALA A 67 23.47 10.69 26.19
CA ALA A 67 23.21 9.89 27.40
C ALA A 67 22.20 8.76 27.14
N GLU A 68 21.18 8.99 26.32
CA GLU A 68 20.23 7.96 25.88
C GLU A 68 20.85 6.99 24.86
N ALA A 69 21.75 7.47 23.99
CA ALA A 69 22.55 6.62 23.11
C ALA A 69 23.61 5.80 23.87
N ILE A 70 23.94 6.21 25.10
CA ILE A 70 24.85 5.56 26.04
C ILE A 70 24.08 5.13 27.30
N GLU A 71 22.81 4.75 27.18
CA GLU A 71 22.29 3.80 28.15
C GLU A 71 23.05 2.49 27.90
N PRO A 72 23.91 2.00 28.82
CA PRO A 72 24.11 0.56 28.86
C PRO A 72 22.71 0.02 29.04
N ALA A 73 22.23 -0.77 28.07
CA ALA A 73 21.01 -1.52 28.19
C ALA A 73 20.85 -1.89 29.67
N GLN A 74 19.78 -1.39 30.29
CA GLN A 74 19.35 -1.78 31.64
C GLN A 74 19.80 -3.21 31.89
N PRO A 75 20.34 -3.60 33.06
CA PRO A 75 20.70 -4.99 33.31
C PRO A 75 19.44 -5.80 33.10
N ARG A 76 19.28 -6.33 31.88
CA ARG A 76 18.19 -7.19 31.48
C ARG A 76 18.41 -8.35 32.41
N ILE A 77 17.51 -8.50 33.37
CA ILE A 77 17.27 -9.76 34.07
C ILE A 77 17.54 -10.83 33.03
N HIS A 78 18.57 -11.65 33.28
CA HIS A 78 19.20 -12.53 32.31
C HIS A 78 18.19 -13.15 31.34
N GLU A 79 17.95 -12.49 30.21
CA GLU A 79 17.27 -13.07 29.09
C GLU A 79 18.39 -13.59 28.21
N GLU A 80 18.55 -14.91 28.27
CA GLU A 80 19.45 -15.68 27.43
C GLU A 80 19.46 -15.09 26.01
N LYS A 81 20.66 -14.81 25.49
CA LYS A 81 20.86 -14.40 24.10
C LYS A 81 20.17 -15.42 23.17
N LYS A 82 18.92 -15.16 22.80
CA LYS A 82 18.21 -15.95 21.80
C LYS A 82 18.95 -15.71 20.49
N ARG A 83 19.78 -16.69 20.11
CA ARG A 83 20.56 -16.67 18.88
C ARG A 83 19.59 -16.40 17.74
N ARG A 84 19.70 -15.25 17.08
CA ARG A 84 18.89 -14.96 15.90
C ARG A 84 19.20 -16.05 14.87
N PRO A 85 18.19 -16.76 14.34
CA PRO A 85 18.43 -17.84 13.38
C PRO A 85 19.11 -17.26 12.14
N PHE A 86 20.12 -17.96 11.63
CA PHE A 86 20.96 -17.53 10.50
C PHE A 86 20.16 -17.13 9.24
N TYR A 87 18.96 -17.70 9.10
CA TYR A 87 17.98 -17.43 8.04
C TYR A 87 17.35 -16.02 8.09
N GLN A 88 17.49 -15.28 9.20
CA GLN A 88 17.00 -13.90 9.35
C GLN A 88 18.09 -12.86 9.06
N SER A 89 19.24 -13.26 8.52
CA SER A 89 20.29 -12.32 8.14
C SER A 89 20.02 -11.72 6.75
N PRO A 90 20.23 -10.41 6.54
CA PRO A 90 20.07 -9.77 5.22
C PRO A 90 20.88 -10.48 4.12
N LEU A 91 22.07 -11.00 4.45
CA LEU A 91 22.92 -11.75 3.53
C LEU A 91 22.23 -13.02 2.99
N PHE A 92 21.42 -13.71 3.80
CA PHE A 92 20.68 -14.89 3.35
C PHE A 92 19.64 -14.55 2.29
N HIS A 93 18.88 -13.45 2.49
CA HIS A 93 17.89 -12.99 1.51
C HIS A 93 18.53 -12.57 0.18
N TYR A 94 19.64 -11.82 0.23
CA TYR A 94 20.37 -11.44 -0.98
C TYR A 94 20.98 -12.64 -1.70
N SER A 95 21.50 -13.63 -0.96
CA SER A 95 22.03 -14.87 -1.55
C SER A 95 20.93 -15.68 -2.24
N LEU A 96 19.75 -15.81 -1.61
CA LEU A 96 18.60 -16.51 -2.21
C LEU A 96 18.14 -15.84 -3.50
N ALA A 97 18.00 -14.50 -3.50
CA ALA A 97 17.61 -13.75 -4.68
C ALA A 97 18.64 -13.88 -5.81
N ALA A 98 19.93 -13.74 -5.52
CA ALA A 98 21.00 -13.89 -6.51
C ALA A 98 21.08 -15.33 -7.07
N ALA A 99 20.85 -16.35 -6.25
CA ALA A 99 20.81 -17.73 -6.71
C ALA A 99 19.63 -17.96 -7.66
N MET A 100 18.46 -17.38 -7.38
CA MET A 100 17.30 -17.46 -8.28
C MET A 100 17.58 -16.81 -9.64
N THR A 101 18.22 -15.63 -9.68
CA THR A 101 18.53 -14.97 -10.97
C THR A 101 19.53 -15.78 -11.78
N ILE A 102 20.59 -16.31 -11.14
CA ILE A 102 21.57 -17.18 -11.80
C ILE A 102 20.89 -18.46 -12.33
N LEU A 103 20.01 -19.09 -11.55
CA LEU A 103 19.26 -20.26 -11.99
C LEU A 103 18.36 -19.94 -13.18
N LEU A 104 17.59 -18.86 -13.14
CA LEU A 104 16.70 -18.47 -14.24
C LEU A 104 17.48 -18.10 -15.51
N MET A 105 18.66 -17.47 -15.37
CA MET A 105 19.54 -17.17 -16.50
C MET A 105 20.18 -18.42 -17.09
N THR A 106 20.67 -19.33 -16.25
CA THR A 106 21.35 -20.57 -16.70
C THR A 106 20.39 -21.60 -17.28
N THR A 107 19.17 -21.69 -16.75
CA THR A 107 18.11 -22.60 -17.25
C THR A 107 17.40 -22.06 -18.50
N GLY A 108 17.57 -20.78 -18.83
CA GLY A 108 16.98 -20.19 -20.03
C GLY A 108 15.45 -20.01 -19.97
N VAL A 109 14.85 -19.96 -18.77
CA VAL A 109 13.38 -19.78 -18.61
C VAL A 109 12.87 -18.53 -19.34
N PHE A 110 13.67 -17.46 -19.39
CA PHE A 110 13.34 -16.25 -20.15
C PHE A 110 13.28 -16.46 -21.67
N GLN A 111 14.02 -17.42 -22.23
CA GLN A 111 13.95 -17.76 -23.65
C GLN A 111 12.60 -18.39 -24.00
N SER A 112 12.06 -19.25 -23.13
CA SER A 112 10.73 -19.85 -23.29
C SER A 112 9.61 -18.80 -23.27
N ILE A 113 9.68 -17.81 -22.39
CA ILE A 113 8.72 -16.69 -22.34
C ILE A 113 8.79 -15.85 -23.61
N THR A 114 10.01 -15.57 -24.11
CA THR A 114 10.21 -14.76 -25.30
C THR A 114 9.71 -15.45 -26.57
N GLN A 115 9.82 -16.78 -26.64
CA GLN A 115 9.26 -17.58 -27.73
C GLN A 115 7.73 -17.53 -27.74
N TYR A 116 7.08 -17.53 -26.57
CA TYR A 116 5.63 -17.36 -26.45
C TYR A 116 5.18 -15.94 -26.80
N ALA A 117 5.93 -14.92 -26.38
CA ALA A 117 5.67 -13.53 -26.75
C ALA A 117 5.89 -13.27 -28.26
N GLY A 118 6.87 -13.94 -28.87
CA GLY A 118 7.09 -13.92 -30.33
C GLY A 118 5.95 -14.58 -31.11
N ALA A 119 5.37 -15.65 -30.59
CA ALA A 119 4.18 -16.29 -31.19
C ALA A 119 2.92 -15.43 -31.12
N VAL A 120 2.85 -14.43 -30.23
CA VAL A 120 1.77 -13.43 -30.18
C VAL A 120 1.96 -12.32 -31.23
N GLN A 121 3.17 -12.15 -31.77
CA GLN A 121 3.48 -11.21 -32.85
C GLN A 121 3.32 -11.80 -34.26
N ASP A 122 2.96 -13.08 -34.39
CA ASP A 122 2.60 -13.66 -35.68
C ASP A 122 1.26 -13.06 -36.14
N PRO A 123 1.19 -12.37 -37.29
CA PRO A 123 -0.06 -11.78 -37.79
C PRO A 123 -1.11 -12.84 -38.14
N ASP A 124 -0.73 -14.12 -38.19
CA ASP A 124 -1.64 -15.25 -38.45
C ASP A 124 -2.57 -15.58 -37.25
N PHE A 125 -2.31 -15.02 -36.06
CA PHE A 125 -3.22 -15.15 -34.91
C PHE A 125 -4.48 -14.28 -35.00
N GLN A 126 -4.67 -13.51 -36.07
CA GLN A 126 -5.84 -12.64 -36.30
C GLN A 126 -6.85 -13.21 -37.33
N GLU A 127 -6.96 -14.53 -37.53
CA GLU A 127 -8.03 -15.08 -38.39
C GLU A 127 -8.90 -16.20 -37.78
N LYS A 128 -8.87 -16.39 -36.46
CA LYS A 128 -9.95 -17.11 -35.76
C LYS A 128 -10.46 -16.36 -34.55
N LYS A 129 -11.13 -15.24 -34.81
CA LYS A 129 -12.20 -14.78 -33.91
C LYS A 129 -13.41 -15.69 -34.09
N THR A 130 -13.33 -16.94 -33.65
CA THR A 130 -14.56 -17.66 -33.32
C THR A 130 -15.07 -17.03 -32.04
N SER A 131 -15.92 -16.03 -32.23
CA SER A 131 -16.67 -15.37 -31.17
C SER A 131 -17.40 -16.46 -30.39
N VAL A 132 -17.04 -16.63 -29.11
CA VAL A 132 -17.75 -17.55 -28.20
C VAL A 132 -19.26 -17.21 -28.16
N THR A 133 -19.60 -15.96 -28.50
CA THR A 133 -20.97 -15.46 -28.69
C THR A 133 -21.65 -16.04 -29.93
N GLU A 134 -20.96 -16.20 -31.05
CA GLU A 134 -21.54 -16.72 -32.30
C GLU A 134 -21.90 -18.20 -32.16
N GLY A 135 -21.01 -18.99 -31.54
CA GLY A 135 -21.31 -20.39 -31.20
C GLY A 135 -22.42 -20.59 -30.16
N LEU A 136 -22.69 -19.58 -29.32
CA LEU A 136 -23.82 -19.61 -28.39
C LEU A 136 -25.13 -19.23 -29.10
N VAL A 137 -25.08 -18.20 -29.95
CA VAL A 137 -26.22 -17.72 -30.74
C VAL A 137 -26.76 -18.82 -31.66
N ASP A 138 -25.89 -19.52 -32.38
CA ASP A 138 -26.27 -20.64 -33.25
C ASP A 138 -26.95 -21.78 -32.48
N LYS A 139 -26.46 -22.07 -31.26
CA LYS A 139 -27.08 -23.09 -30.40
C LYS A 139 -28.46 -22.67 -29.90
N THR A 140 -28.67 -21.39 -29.58
CA THR A 140 -30.00 -20.87 -29.21
C THR A 140 -30.99 -20.93 -30.37
N PHE A 141 -30.57 -20.58 -31.59
CA PHE A 141 -31.44 -20.69 -32.77
C PHE A 141 -31.80 -22.14 -33.09
N ALA A 142 -30.81 -23.06 -33.06
CA ALA A 142 -31.07 -24.48 -33.27
C ALA A 142 -32.02 -25.08 -32.20
N TRP A 143 -31.89 -24.63 -30.95
CA TRP A 143 -32.80 -25.04 -29.88
C TRP A 143 -34.22 -24.49 -30.10
N MET A 144 -34.36 -23.24 -30.54
CA MET A 144 -35.67 -22.62 -30.82
C MET A 144 -36.40 -23.32 -31.97
N ASP A 145 -35.70 -23.62 -33.06
CA ASP A 145 -36.24 -24.39 -34.19
C ASP A 145 -36.70 -25.80 -33.77
N THR A 146 -35.95 -26.44 -32.87
CA THR A 146 -36.30 -27.77 -32.35
C THR A 146 -37.60 -27.72 -31.53
N ILE A 147 -37.81 -26.66 -30.74
CA ILE A 147 -39.06 -26.46 -29.98
C ILE A 147 -40.22 -26.18 -30.93
N GLU A 148 -40.03 -25.31 -31.93
CA GLU A 148 -41.10 -24.99 -32.88
C GLU A 148 -41.52 -26.22 -33.68
N LYS A 149 -40.55 -27.03 -34.14
CA LYS A 149 -40.83 -28.28 -34.83
C LYS A 149 -41.58 -29.27 -33.94
N LYS A 150 -41.15 -29.44 -32.68
CA LYS A 150 -41.82 -30.33 -31.72
C LYS A 150 -43.26 -29.90 -31.42
N ASN A 151 -43.53 -28.59 -31.36
CA ASN A 151 -44.89 -28.06 -31.19
C ASN A 151 -45.76 -28.25 -32.44
N LYS A 152 -45.19 -28.15 -33.65
CA LYS A 152 -45.94 -28.42 -34.90
C LYS A 152 -46.28 -29.91 -35.07
N GLU A 153 -45.42 -30.81 -34.61
CA GLU A 153 -45.65 -32.26 -34.66
C GLU A 153 -46.64 -32.75 -33.58
N ALA A 154 -46.74 -32.06 -32.44
CA ALA A 154 -47.67 -32.41 -31.36
C ALA A 154 -49.11 -31.90 -31.56
N ASN A 155 -49.34 -31.04 -32.56
CA ASN A 155 -50.65 -30.42 -32.84
C ASN A 155 -51.29 -30.94 -34.14
N LYS A 156 -50.89 -32.14 -34.57
CA LYS A 156 -51.46 -32.91 -35.69
C LYS A 156 -51.87 -34.29 -35.20
#